data_AF-A0A0U1RQ72-F1
#
_entry.id   AF-A0A0U1RQ72-F1
#
_cell.length_a   1.000
_cell.length_b   1.000
_cell.length_c   1.000
_cell.angle_alpha   90.00
_cell.angle_beta   90.00
_cell.angle_gamma   90.00
#
_symmetry.space_group_name_H-M   'P 1'
#
loop_
_entity.id
_entity.type
_entity.pdbx_description
1 polymer ?
#
loop_
_entity_poly.entity_id
_entity_poly.type
_entity_poly.pdbx_seq_one_letter_code
_entity_poly.pdbx_strand_id
1 'polypeptide(L)'
;MAALTRNPQFQKLLEWHRANSANLKLRELFEADPERFNNFSLNLNTNHGHILVDYSKNLVNKEVMQMLVELAKSRGVEAARDNMFSGSKINYTENRAVLHVALRNRPSTPYGKVCITRSSWLTSWPRLRP
;
A
#
# COMPACT_ATOMS: atom_id res chain seq x y z
N MET A 1 19.05 7.35 14.15
CA MET A 1 18.11 6.29 13.71
C MET A 1 17.05 6.90 12.82
N ALA A 2 16.57 6.14 11.82
CA ALA A 2 15.54 6.58 10.89
C ALA A 2 14.14 6.47 11.48
N ALA A 3 13.15 7.11 10.87
CA ALA A 3 11.76 7.10 11.35
C ALA A 3 11.16 5.69 11.44
N LEU A 4 11.59 4.76 10.57
CA LEU A 4 11.17 3.37 10.62
C LEU A 4 11.72 2.63 11.85
N THR A 5 13.02 2.73 12.12
CA THR A 5 13.67 1.98 13.21
C THR A 5 13.31 2.47 14.61
N ARG A 6 12.74 3.67 14.72
CA ARG A 6 12.18 4.23 15.95
C ARG A 6 10.71 3.89 16.18
N ASN A 7 10.02 3.33 15.18
CA ASN A 7 8.59 3.04 15.30
C ASN A 7 8.37 1.77 16.16
N PRO A 8 7.47 1.79 17.16
CA PRO A 8 7.30 0.67 18.07
C PRO A 8 6.69 -0.56 17.40
N GLN A 9 5.81 -0.40 16.41
CA GLN A 9 5.27 -1.53 15.63
C GLN A 9 6.38 -2.22 14.82
N PHE A 10 7.34 -1.47 14.29
CA PHE A 10 8.50 -2.04 13.61
C PHE A 10 9.42 -2.80 14.59
N GLN A 11 9.66 -2.25 15.77
CA GLN A 11 10.46 -2.90 16.81
C GLN A 11 9.82 -4.21 17.26
N LYS A 12 8.51 -4.20 17.53
CA LYS A 12 7.71 -5.41 17.85
C LYS A 12 7.82 -6.46 16.75
N LEU A 13 7.68 -6.07 15.47
CA LEU A 13 7.81 -6.99 14.34
C LEU A 13 9.22 -7.57 14.25
N LEU A 14 10.25 -6.75 14.46
CA LEU A 14 11.65 -7.18 14.40
C LEU A 14 12.00 -8.14 15.55
N GLU A 15 11.51 -7.87 16.76
CA GLU A 15 11.63 -8.76 17.91
C GLU A 15 10.92 -10.10 17.68
N TRP A 16 9.68 -10.05 17.19
CA TRP A 16 8.95 -11.26 16.83
C TRP A 16 9.69 -12.07 15.77
N HIS A 17 10.24 -11.41 14.74
CA HIS A 17 11.05 -12.07 13.71
C HIS A 17 12.27 -12.75 14.33
N ARG A 18 13.04 -12.05 15.17
CA ARG A 18 14.23 -12.63 15.82
C ARG A 18 13.90 -13.87 16.65
N ALA A 19 12.74 -13.88 17.31
CA ALA A 19 12.34 -14.99 18.17
C ALA A 19 11.71 -16.16 17.40
N ASN A 20 10.99 -15.91 16.29
CA ASN A 20 10.09 -16.90 15.69
C ASN A 20 10.34 -17.21 14.21
N SER A 21 11.12 -16.40 13.48
CA SER A 21 11.20 -16.55 12.02
C SER A 21 11.81 -17.88 11.57
N ALA A 22 12.75 -18.43 12.35
CA ALA A 22 13.34 -19.74 12.10
C ALA A 22 12.33 -20.90 12.19
N ASN A 23 11.21 -20.69 12.90
CA ASN A 23 10.15 -21.68 13.05
C ASN A 23 9.16 -21.66 11.88
N LEU A 24 9.22 -20.63 11.00
CA LEU A 24 8.34 -20.55 9.85
C LEU A 24 8.86 -21.44 8.73
N LYS A 25 8.20 -22.58 8.52
CA LYS A 25 8.40 -23.43 7.35
C LYS A 25 7.14 -23.46 6.52
N LEU A 26 7.28 -23.10 5.25
CA LEU A 26 6.15 -22.96 4.34
C LEU A 26 5.31 -24.24 4.26
N ARG A 27 5.96 -25.40 4.17
CA ARG A 27 5.25 -26.69 4.14
C ARG A 27 4.39 -26.92 5.39
N GLU A 28 4.97 -26.71 6.57
CA GLU A 28 4.27 -26.87 7.85
C GLU A 28 3.11 -25.86 7.97
N LEU A 29 3.29 -24.63 7.48
CA LEU A 29 2.23 -23.61 7.48
C LEU A 29 1.03 -23.99 6.59
N PHE A 30 1.26 -24.69 5.47
CA PHE A 30 0.19 -25.21 4.61
C PHE A 30 -0.45 -26.49 5.18
N GLU A 31 0.34 -27.36 5.79
CA GLU A 31 -0.17 -28.58 6.44
C GLU A 31 -1.03 -28.23 7.68
N ALA A 32 -0.66 -27.20 8.43
CA ALA A 32 -1.40 -26.77 9.62
C ALA A 32 -2.67 -25.95 9.33
N ASP A 33 -2.77 -25.30 8.16
CA ASP A 33 -3.93 -24.51 7.76
C ASP A 33 -4.37 -24.87 6.33
N PRO A 34 -5.33 -25.81 6.17
CA PRO A 34 -5.88 -26.17 4.87
C PRO A 34 -6.52 -24.98 4.12
N GLU A 35 -6.97 -23.97 4.85
CA GLU A 35 -7.61 -22.76 4.30
C GLU A 35 -6.60 -21.63 4.02
N ARG A 36 -5.29 -21.90 4.12
CA ARG A 36 -4.24 -20.89 3.96
C ARG A 36 -4.32 -20.17 2.62
N PHE A 37 -4.62 -20.86 1.53
CA PHE A 37 -4.78 -20.22 0.24
C PHE A 37 -5.93 -19.19 0.26
N ASN A 38 -7.08 -19.55 0.83
CA ASN A 38 -8.24 -18.67 0.91
C ASN A 38 -7.97 -17.46 1.83
N ASN A 39 -7.27 -17.69 2.95
CA ASN A 39 -6.95 -16.67 3.93
C ASN A 39 -5.86 -15.68 3.47
N PHE A 40 -4.92 -16.13 2.62
CA PHE A 40 -3.76 -15.37 2.15
C PHE A 40 -3.78 -15.15 0.63
N SER A 41 -4.97 -15.01 0.05
CA SER A 41 -5.14 -14.56 -1.32
C SER A 41 -6.24 -13.51 -1.43
N LEU A 42 -6.18 -12.73 -2.51
CA LEU A 42 -7.24 -11.79 -2.88
C LEU A 42 -7.63 -12.05 -4.32
N ASN A 43 -8.90 -12.33 -4.57
CA ASN A 43 -9.46 -12.43 -5.91
C ASN A 43 -10.23 -11.14 -6.22
N LEU A 44 -9.66 -10.31 -7.09
CA LEU A 44 -10.22 -9.03 -7.49
C LEU A 44 -10.98 -9.18 -8.81
N ASN A 45 -12.30 -8.99 -8.78
CA ASN A 45 -13.10 -8.91 -10.00
C ASN A 45 -13.14 -7.46 -10.50
N THR A 46 -12.64 -7.24 -11.71
CA THR A 46 -12.56 -5.90 -12.34
C THR A 46 -13.73 -5.59 -13.28
N ASN A 47 -14.75 -6.46 -13.34
CA ASN A 47 -15.81 -6.51 -14.35
C ASN A 47 -15.32 -6.80 -15.78
N HIS A 48 -14.00 -6.86 -16.01
CA HIS A 48 -13.36 -7.21 -17.28
C HIS A 48 -12.42 -8.42 -17.15
N GLY A 49 -12.49 -9.11 -16.01
CA GLY A 49 -11.63 -10.24 -15.68
C GLY A 49 -11.24 -10.26 -14.20
N HIS A 50 -10.63 -11.37 -13.80
CA HIS A 50 -10.17 -11.60 -12.44
C HIS A 50 -8.66 -11.38 -12.34
N ILE A 51 -8.24 -10.77 -11.24
CA ILE A 51 -6.84 -10.68 -10.83
C ILE A 51 -6.72 -11.41 -9.50
N LEU A 52 -6.04 -12.57 -9.52
CA LEU A 52 -5.71 -13.31 -8.31
C LEU A 52 -4.35 -12.86 -7.79
N VAL A 53 -4.33 -12.29 -6.59
CA VAL A 53 -3.13 -12.00 -5.83
C VAL A 53 -2.98 -13.08 -4.75
N ASP A 54 -2.29 -14.18 -5.09
CA ASP A 54 -1.94 -15.25 -4.15
C ASP A 54 -0.62 -14.91 -3.45
N TYR A 55 -0.69 -14.63 -2.15
CA TYR A 55 0.48 -14.42 -1.29
C TYR A 55 0.61 -15.48 -0.19
N SER A 56 -0.11 -16.60 -0.31
CA SER A 56 -0.10 -17.72 0.66
C SER A 56 1.26 -18.41 0.77
N LYS A 57 2.07 -18.34 -0.28
CA LYS A 57 3.43 -18.90 -0.36
C LYS A 57 4.53 -17.99 0.20
N ASN A 58 4.16 -17.00 1.01
CA ASN A 58 5.11 -16.19 1.77
C ASN A 58 5.30 -16.75 3.19
N LEU A 59 6.47 -16.50 3.79
CA LEU A 59 6.79 -16.86 5.18
C LEU A 59 6.11 -15.89 6.16
N VAL A 60 4.78 -15.93 6.16
CA VAL A 60 3.92 -15.11 7.02
C VAL A 60 2.84 -15.99 7.64
N ASN A 61 2.47 -15.69 8.87
CA ASN A 61 1.27 -16.24 9.50
C ASN A 61 0.28 -15.10 9.79
N LYS A 62 -0.83 -15.43 10.45
CA LYS A 62 -1.90 -14.45 10.73
C LYS A 62 -1.39 -13.30 11.61
N GLU A 63 -0.59 -13.58 12.63
CA GLU A 63 -0.02 -12.55 13.50
C GLU A 63 0.94 -11.62 12.73
N VAL A 64 1.78 -12.17 11.85
CA VAL A 64 2.71 -11.37 11.03
C VAL A 64 1.96 -10.42 10.12
N MET A 65 0.91 -10.88 9.45
CA MET A 65 0.08 -10.01 8.60
C MET A 65 -0.58 -8.89 9.40
N GLN A 66 -1.07 -9.19 10.61
CA GLN A 66 -1.62 -8.18 11.52
C GLN A 66 -0.57 -7.13 11.90
N MET A 67 0.63 -7.56 12.31
CA MET A 67 1.72 -6.64 12.67
C MET A 67 2.17 -5.77 11.48
N LEU A 68 2.20 -6.32 10.26
CA LEU A 68 2.53 -5.56 9.05
C LEU A 68 1.46 -4.49 8.73
N VAL A 69 0.18 -4.83 8.88
CA VAL A 69 -0.92 -3.87 8.69
C VAL A 69 -0.91 -2.79 9.77
N GLU A 70 -0.66 -3.15 11.03
CA GLU A 70 -0.48 -2.19 12.13
C GLU A 70 0.71 -1.26 11.87
N LEU A 71 1.82 -1.79 11.37
CA LEU A 71 2.98 -1.00 10.98
C LEU A 71 2.60 -0.01 9.86
N ALA A 72 1.91 -0.46 8.81
CA ALA A 72 1.45 0.42 7.72
C ALA A 72 0.58 1.57 8.24
N LYS A 73 -0.36 1.29 9.16
CA LYS A 73 -1.18 2.31 9.82
C LYS A 73 -0.33 3.30 10.63
N SER A 74 0.56 2.80 11.48
CA SER A 74 1.43 3.64 12.33
C SER A 74 2.43 4.50 11.54
N ARG A 75 2.74 4.11 10.30
CA ARG A 75 3.59 4.87 9.38
C ARG A 75 2.80 5.89 8.54
N GLY A 76 1.49 5.98 8.71
CA GLY A 76 0.65 6.99 8.08
C GLY A 76 0.39 6.73 6.60
N VAL A 77 0.39 5.47 6.16
CA VAL A 77 0.17 5.10 4.75
C VAL A 77 -1.18 5.62 4.23
N GLU A 78 -2.24 5.55 5.03
CA GLU A 78 -3.58 6.03 4.63
C GLU A 78 -3.60 7.55 4.44
N ALA A 79 -3.01 8.31 5.37
CA ALA A 79 -2.91 9.77 5.24
C ALA A 79 -2.00 10.18 4.06
N ALA A 80 -0.90 9.47 3.83
CA ALA A 80 -0.02 9.72 2.69
C ALA A 80 -0.71 9.43 1.35
N ARG A 81 -1.50 8.34 1.27
CA ARG A 81 -2.36 8.03 0.13
C ARG A 81 -3.32 9.19 -0.13
N ASP A 82 -4.07 9.63 0.87
CA ASP A 82 -5.09 10.66 0.70
C ASP A 82 -4.48 12.01 0.26
N ASN A 83 -3.29 12.35 0.78
CA ASN A 83 -2.50 13.50 0.32
C ASN A 83 -2.08 13.40 -1.15
N MET A 84 -1.73 12.20 -1.64
CA MET A 84 -1.42 12.00 -3.05
C MET A 84 -2.67 12.25 -3.91
N PHE A 85 -3.81 11.65 -3.54
CA PHE A 85 -5.05 11.78 -4.30
C PHE A 85 -5.61 13.22 -4.28
N SER A 86 -5.42 13.97 -3.20
CA SER A 86 -5.87 15.37 -3.11
C SER A 86 -5.00 16.37 -3.89
N GLY A 87 -3.83 15.96 -4.35
CA GLY A 87 -2.88 16.83 -5.04
C GLY A 87 -1.96 17.63 -4.10
N SER A 88 -1.84 17.24 -2.83
CA SER A 88 -0.82 17.80 -1.93
C SER A 88 0.58 17.60 -2.53
N LYS A 89 1.50 18.53 -2.20
CA LYS A 89 2.87 18.53 -2.71
C LYS A 89 3.76 17.53 -1.97
N ILE A 90 3.45 16.25 -2.11
CA ILE A 90 4.16 15.16 -1.42
C ILE A 90 5.58 14.93 -1.94
N ASN A 91 5.90 15.35 -3.18
CA ASN A 91 7.27 15.43 -3.65
C ASN A 91 7.90 16.70 -3.05
N TYR A 92 8.39 16.55 -1.82
CA TYR A 92 8.89 17.65 -1.00
C TYR A 92 10.23 18.20 -1.48
N THR A 93 11.06 17.42 -2.18
CA THR A 93 12.37 17.89 -2.69
C THR A 93 12.19 18.87 -3.85
N GLU A 94 11.18 18.65 -4.71
CA GLU A 94 10.86 19.56 -5.81
C GLU A 94 9.66 20.47 -5.53
N ASN A 95 9.04 20.36 -4.36
CA ASN A 95 7.80 21.05 -3.98
C ASN A 95 6.69 20.90 -5.03
N ARG A 96 6.42 19.64 -5.44
CA ARG A 96 5.47 19.28 -6.50
C ARG A 96 4.42 18.28 -6.04
N ALA A 97 3.23 18.39 -6.65
CA ALA A 97 2.19 17.37 -6.51
C ALA A 97 2.53 16.12 -7.34
N VAL A 98 2.01 14.96 -6.94
CA VAL A 98 2.22 13.67 -7.61
C VAL A 98 0.86 13.09 -7.99
N LEU A 99 0.49 13.21 -9.27
CA LEU A 99 -0.91 13.05 -9.72
C LEU A 99 -1.08 12.20 -10.98
N HIS A 100 -0.27 11.15 -11.12
CA HIS A 100 -0.43 10.19 -12.22
C HIS A 100 -1.83 9.54 -12.25
N VAL A 101 -2.50 9.43 -11.09
CA VAL A 101 -3.88 8.95 -10.97
C VAL A 101 -4.90 9.86 -11.67
N ALA A 102 -4.65 11.18 -11.72
CA ALA A 102 -5.55 12.12 -12.36
C ALA A 102 -5.64 11.90 -13.88
N LEU A 103 -4.56 11.41 -14.51
CA LEU A 103 -4.49 11.13 -15.96
C LEU A 103 -5.40 9.98 -16.39
N ARG A 104 -5.82 9.13 -15.45
CA ARG A 104 -6.68 7.95 -15.71
C ARG A 104 -7.98 8.02 -14.91
N ASN A 105 -8.32 9.17 -14.34
CA ASN A 105 -9.57 9.36 -13.62
C ASN A 105 -10.74 9.37 -14.62
N ARG A 106 -11.58 8.34 -14.60
CA ARG A 106 -12.73 8.25 -15.49
C ARG A 106 -13.89 9.09 -14.93
N PRO A 107 -14.65 9.81 -15.77
CA PRO A 107 -15.64 10.80 -15.34
C PRO A 107 -16.81 10.24 -14.53
N SER A 108 -17.03 8.92 -14.53
CA SER A 108 -18.12 8.27 -13.80
C SER A 108 -17.75 7.81 -12.38
N THR A 109 -16.54 8.11 -11.89
CA THR A 109 -16.12 7.71 -10.53
C THR A 109 -16.24 8.89 -9.56
N PRO A 110 -17.18 8.87 -8.60
CA PRO A 110 -17.31 9.91 -7.57
C PRO A 110 -16.27 9.68 -6.46
N TYR A 111 -14.99 9.62 -6.81
CA TYR A 111 -13.93 9.70 -5.81
C TYR A 111 -13.54 11.16 -5.62
N GLY A 112 -13.82 11.64 -4.42
CA GLY A 112 -13.81 13.03 -3.98
C GLY A 112 -12.81 13.93 -4.70
N LYS A 113 -13.35 15.02 -5.28
CA LYS A 113 -12.63 16.26 -5.65
C LYS A 113 -11.22 16.11 -6.24
N VAL A 114 -10.91 15.06 -6.99
CA VAL A 114 -9.79 15.12 -7.94
C VAL A 114 -10.29 15.83 -9.20
N CYS A 115 -10.86 17.02 -9.01
CA CYS A 115 -11.15 17.98 -10.07
C CYS A 115 -9.89 18.79 -10.32
N ILE A 116 -8.86 18.13 -10.86
CA ILE A 116 -7.77 18.90 -11.46
C ILE A 116 -8.24 19.25 -12.85
N THR A 117 -8.91 20.40 -12.95
CA THR A 117 -9.14 21.03 -14.24
C THR A 117 -7.80 21.15 -14.95
N ARG A 118 -7.80 21.05 -16.29
CA ARG A 118 -6.60 21.12 -17.13
C ARG A 118 -5.69 22.33 -16.79
N SER A 119 -6.28 23.40 -16.25
CA SER A 119 -5.58 24.62 -15.79
C SER A 119 -4.71 24.45 -14.54
N SER A 120 -5.07 23.57 -13.59
CA SER A 120 -4.27 23.31 -12.37
C SER A 120 -3.05 22.39 -12.64
N TRP A 121 -3.13 21.54 -13.66
CA TRP A 121 -2.00 20.73 -14.15
C TRP A 121 -0.93 21.58 -14.84
N LEU A 122 -1.35 22.55 -15.68
CA LEU A 122 -0.44 23.43 -16.44
C LEU A 122 0.40 24.37 -15.57
N THR A 123 -0.10 24.74 -14.38
CA THR A 123 0.62 25.61 -13.44
C THR A 123 1.72 24.87 -12.68
N SER A 124 1.63 23.55 -12.53
CA SER A 124 2.61 22.75 -11.80
C SER A 124 3.72 22.17 -12.69
N TRP A 125 3.46 21.98 -13.99
CA TRP A 125 4.45 21.54 -15.00
C TRP A 125 4.50 22.48 -16.22
N PRO A 126 5.18 23.64 -16.12
CA PRO A 126 5.24 24.62 -17.20
C PRO A 126 5.99 24.17 -18.46
N ARG A 127 6.73 23.03 -18.41
CA ARG A 127 7.50 22.44 -19.52
C ARG A 127 6.66 21.62 -20.51
N LEU A 128 5.38 21.35 -20.23
CA LEU A 128 4.45 20.64 -21.12
C LEU A 128 3.48 21.58 -21.85
N ARG A 129 3.81 22.87 -21.97
CA ARG A 129 3.06 23.77 -22.84
C ARG A 129 3.40 23.44 -24.31
N PRO A 130 2.41 23.21 -25.19
CA PRO A 130 2.64 23.21 -26.63
C PRO A 130 3.16 24.57 -27.10
#